data_AF-A0AB39VIY6-F1
#
_entry.id   AF-A0AB39VIY6-F1
#
_cell.length_a   1.000
_cell.length_b   1.000
_cell.length_c   1.000
_cell.angle_alpha   90.00
_cell.angle_beta   90.00
_cell.angle_gamma   90.00
#
_symmetry.space_group_name_H-M   'P 1'
#
loop_
_entity.id
_entity.type
_entity.pdbx_description
1 polymer ?
#
loop_
_entity_poly.entity_id
_entity_poly.type
_entity_poly.pdbx_seq_one_letter_code
_entity_poly.pdbx_strand_id
1 'polypeptide(L)'
;MKKMLLSLLVVGSLANMAHAADMIGDYTAAGFTHCGGMKVLTSAIASDDTMVLQITDPKTNASQIYFGNRTADESDKVTYTLSTYNPDNRTFTPDPSNTTIRFGINESPAGNSGAELYQLSMAGQQYKCTPYTVFDPLAKK
;
A
#
# COMPACT_ATOMS: atom_id res chain seq x y z
N MET A 1 -25.10 60.20 6.82
CA MET A 1 -23.72 59.77 7.16
C MET A 1 -23.76 58.31 7.61
N LYS A 2 -22.69 57.57 7.29
CA LYS A 2 -22.57 56.10 7.14
C LYS A 2 -23.03 55.24 8.33
N LYS A 3 -23.76 54.16 8.01
CA LYS A 3 -23.98 52.98 8.87
C LYS A 3 -22.68 52.15 8.86
N MET A 4 -22.08 51.91 10.02
CA MET A 4 -20.97 50.94 10.16
C MET A 4 -21.51 49.66 10.79
N LEU A 5 -21.55 48.59 9.99
CA LEU A 5 -21.78 47.23 10.44
C LEU A 5 -20.44 46.65 10.90
N LEU A 6 -20.35 46.25 12.17
CA LEU A 6 -19.26 45.43 12.69
C LEU A 6 -19.44 44.02 12.13
N SER A 7 -18.63 43.64 11.16
CA SER A 7 -18.49 42.26 10.71
C SER A 7 -17.63 41.49 11.72
N LEU A 8 -18.26 40.60 12.48
CA LEU A 8 -17.59 39.57 13.26
C LEU A 8 -16.86 38.63 12.31
N LEU A 9 -15.52 38.71 12.28
CA LEU A 9 -14.68 37.75 11.59
C LEU A 9 -14.73 36.43 12.37
N VAL A 10 -15.54 35.48 11.90
CA VAL A 10 -15.42 34.08 12.33
C VAL A 10 -14.10 33.58 11.75
N VAL A 11 -13.06 33.54 12.59
CA VAL A 11 -11.83 32.81 12.28
C VAL A 11 -12.21 31.34 12.32
N GLY A 12 -12.74 30.86 11.19
CA GLY A 12 -12.86 29.44 10.92
C GLY A 12 -11.45 28.90 10.89
N SER A 13 -11.03 28.25 11.97
CA SER A 13 -9.85 27.41 11.99
C SER A 13 -10.09 26.27 10.99
N LEU A 14 -9.69 26.49 9.74
CA LEU A 14 -9.40 25.42 8.80
C LEU A 14 -8.22 24.66 9.39
N ALA A 15 -8.52 23.69 10.24
CA ALA A 15 -7.62 22.57 10.46
C ALA A 15 -7.53 21.84 9.12
N ASN A 16 -6.65 22.32 8.24
CA ASN A 16 -6.10 21.51 7.18
C ASN A 16 -5.30 20.41 7.88
N MET A 17 -6.01 19.35 8.26
CA MET A 17 -5.43 18.08 8.65
C MET A 17 -4.68 17.60 7.41
N ALA A 18 -3.39 17.89 7.34
CA ALA A 18 -2.52 17.27 6.35
C ALA A 18 -2.61 15.76 6.59
N HIS A 19 -3.34 15.03 5.75
CA HIS A 19 -3.32 13.57 5.80
C HIS A 19 -1.88 13.15 5.50
N ALA A 20 -1.22 12.57 6.51
CA ALA A 20 0.08 11.96 6.32
C ALA A 20 -0.04 10.90 5.21
N ALA A 21 0.97 10.80 4.35
CA ALA A 21 1.00 9.73 3.36
C ALA A 21 1.04 8.39 4.11
N ASP A 22 0.34 7.37 3.60
CA ASP A 22 0.45 6.01 4.14
C ASP A 22 1.93 5.56 3.99
N MET A 23 2.52 5.03 5.06
CA MET A 23 3.92 4.61 5.12
C MET A 23 4.03 3.14 5.52
N ILE A 24 4.97 2.42 4.93
CA ILE A 24 5.37 1.07 5.36
C ILE A 24 6.80 1.19 5.92
N GLY A 25 6.92 1.31 7.24
CA GLY A 25 8.18 1.77 7.84
C GLY A 25 8.49 3.22 7.41
N ASP A 26 9.70 3.47 6.91
CA ASP A 26 10.10 4.78 6.36
C ASP A 26 9.75 4.95 4.87
N TYR A 27 9.11 3.95 4.24
CA TYR A 27 8.85 3.95 2.80
C TYR A 27 7.44 4.43 2.50
N THR A 28 7.31 5.48 1.69
CA THR A 28 6.00 6.00 1.26
C THR A 28 5.29 4.97 0.41
N ALA A 29 4.04 4.66 0.74
CA ALA A 29 3.23 3.77 -0.07
C ALA A 29 3.01 4.37 -1.47
N ALA A 30 3.16 3.55 -2.50
CA ALA A 30 2.86 3.90 -3.89
C ALA A 30 1.37 3.80 -4.20
N GLY A 31 0.62 3.04 -3.41
CA GLY A 31 -0.80 2.82 -3.62
C GLY A 31 -1.33 1.65 -2.80
N PHE A 32 -2.58 1.28 -3.07
CA PHE A 32 -3.24 0.17 -2.41
C PHE A 32 -4.24 -0.57 -3.31
N THR A 33 -4.60 -1.77 -2.89
CA THR A 33 -5.76 -2.51 -3.37
C THR A 33 -6.41 -3.28 -2.22
N HIS A 34 -7.57 -3.90 -2.45
CA HIS A 34 -8.21 -4.80 -1.50
C HIS A 34 -8.31 -6.21 -2.08
N CYS A 35 -7.72 -7.19 -1.42
CA CYS A 35 -7.74 -8.60 -1.84
C CYS A 35 -8.49 -9.42 -0.78
N GLY A 36 -9.66 -9.98 -1.13
CA GLY A 36 -10.48 -10.71 -0.16
C GLY A 36 -10.91 -9.88 1.05
N GLY A 37 -10.99 -8.55 0.90
CA GLY A 37 -11.29 -7.59 1.98
C GLY A 37 -10.05 -7.06 2.72
N MET A 38 -8.87 -7.69 2.58
CA MET A 38 -7.63 -7.20 3.17
C MET A 38 -7.08 -6.01 2.41
N LYS A 39 -6.75 -4.92 3.10
CA LYS A 39 -6.06 -3.77 2.47
C LYS A 39 -4.61 -4.17 2.25
N VAL A 40 -4.15 -4.12 1.00
CA VAL A 40 -2.77 -4.34 0.60
C VAL A 40 -2.18 -3.01 0.17
N LEU A 41 -1.32 -2.43 1.02
CA LEU A 41 -0.48 -1.29 0.67
C LEU A 41 0.79 -1.81 0.01
N THR A 42 1.31 -1.08 -0.98
CA THR A 42 2.60 -1.41 -1.62
C THR A 42 3.53 -0.22 -1.58
N SER A 43 4.82 -0.47 -1.46
CA SER A 43 5.86 0.53 -1.66
C SER A 43 7.05 -0.09 -2.41
N ALA A 44 7.61 0.67 -3.34
CA ALA A 44 8.82 0.31 -4.06
C ALA A 44 10.04 0.88 -3.33
N ILE A 45 11.05 0.05 -3.14
CA ILE A 45 12.33 0.43 -2.56
C ILE A 45 13.31 0.49 -3.74
N ALA A 46 13.46 1.71 -4.27
CA ALA A 46 14.09 1.97 -5.56
C ALA A 46 15.58 1.59 -5.64
N SER A 47 16.26 1.40 -4.51
CA SER A 47 17.69 1.07 -4.50
C SER A 47 18.01 -0.34 -4.97
N ASP A 48 17.05 -1.28 -4.88
CA ASP A 48 17.38 -2.72 -4.92
C ASP A 48 16.36 -3.59 -5.71
N ASP A 49 15.53 -2.99 -6.57
CA ASP A 49 14.42 -3.69 -7.24
C ASP A 49 13.53 -4.48 -6.25
N THR A 50 13.37 -3.95 -5.04
CA THR A 50 12.59 -4.60 -3.99
C THR A 50 11.27 -3.88 -3.76
N MET A 51 10.30 -4.66 -3.29
CA MET A 51 8.98 -4.16 -2.92
C MET A 51 8.64 -4.63 -1.53
N VAL A 52 7.96 -3.76 -0.79
CA VAL A 52 7.38 -4.09 0.49
C VAL A 52 5.86 -3.94 0.41
N LEU A 53 5.17 -4.89 1.04
CA LEU A 53 3.72 -4.90 1.19
C LEU A 53 3.38 -4.76 2.67
N GLN A 54 2.30 -4.06 2.96
CA GLN A 54 1.63 -4.12 4.25
C GLN A 54 0.21 -4.61 4.03
N ILE A 55 -0.12 -5.76 4.62
CA ILE A 55 -1.45 -6.37 4.54
C ILE A 55 -2.15 -6.17 5.87
N THR A 56 -3.30 -5.51 5.83
CA THR A 56 -4.13 -5.25 7.01
C THR A 56 -5.42 -6.06 6.92
N ASP A 57 -5.66 -6.90 7.92
CA ASP A 57 -6.91 -7.64 8.08
C ASP A 57 -8.00 -6.68 8.58
N PRO A 58 -9.12 -6.49 7.84
CA PRO A 58 -10.17 -5.55 8.23
C PRO A 58 -10.94 -5.99 9.48
N LYS A 59 -10.87 -7.27 9.87
CA LYS A 59 -11.60 -7.79 11.04
C LYS A 59 -10.85 -7.51 12.34
N THR A 60 -9.53 -7.64 12.30
CA THR A 60 -8.66 -7.52 13.48
C THR A 60 -7.90 -6.20 13.52
N ASN A 61 -7.83 -5.46 12.40
CA ASN A 61 -6.96 -4.32 12.17
C ASN A 61 -5.46 -4.61 12.37
N ALA A 62 -5.07 -5.90 12.40
CA ALA A 62 -3.68 -6.29 12.46
C ALA A 62 -3.01 -6.10 11.10
N SER A 63 -1.82 -5.50 11.09
CA SER A 63 -0.98 -5.36 9.90
C SER A 63 0.22 -6.28 9.95
N GLN A 64 0.57 -6.84 8.80
CA GLN A 64 1.78 -7.62 8.60
C GLN A 64 2.55 -7.07 7.41
N ILE A 65 3.88 -7.10 7.52
CA ILE A 65 4.79 -6.57 6.51
C ILE A 65 5.43 -7.74 5.77
N TYR A 66 5.47 -7.65 4.45
CA TYR A 66 6.06 -8.65 3.58
C TYR A 66 7.07 -7.99 2.65
N PHE A 67 8.27 -8.55 2.55
CA PHE A 67 9.36 -8.02 1.73
C PHE A 67 9.72 -9.01 0.62
N GLY A 68 9.92 -8.53 -0.59
CA GLY A 68 10.23 -9.36 -1.75
C GLY A 68 11.08 -8.64 -2.80
N ASN A 69 11.88 -9.42 -3.52
CA ASN A 69 12.69 -8.95 -4.63
C ASN A 69 11.90 -9.11 -5.94
N ARG A 70 11.74 -8.04 -6.71
CA ARG A 70 11.02 -8.03 -7.98
C ARG A 70 12.01 -8.40 -9.10
N THR A 71 12.41 -9.68 -9.20
CA THR A 71 13.55 -10.08 -10.03
C THR A 71 13.32 -10.10 -11.55
N ALA A 72 12.09 -9.91 -12.05
CA ALA A 72 11.72 -9.57 -13.44
C ALA A 72 10.17 -9.54 -13.53
N ASP A 73 9.63 -9.08 -14.66
CA ASP A 73 8.24 -8.68 -14.98
C ASP A 73 7.07 -9.60 -14.58
N GLU A 74 7.30 -10.74 -13.95
CA GLU A 74 6.26 -11.71 -13.61
C GLU A 74 5.62 -11.37 -12.27
N SER A 75 4.74 -10.37 -12.30
CA SER A 75 4.22 -9.75 -11.08
C SER A 75 3.50 -10.72 -10.14
N ASP A 76 2.73 -11.73 -10.59
CA ASP A 76 2.11 -12.74 -9.69
C ASP A 76 3.05 -13.86 -9.21
N LYS A 77 4.31 -13.87 -9.67
CA LYS A 77 5.33 -14.85 -9.26
C LYS A 77 6.31 -14.30 -8.22
N VAL A 78 6.21 -13.01 -7.89
CA VAL A 78 7.00 -12.44 -6.81
C VAL A 78 6.57 -13.05 -5.48
N THR A 79 7.49 -13.77 -4.84
CA THR A 79 7.33 -14.29 -3.49
C THR A 79 7.78 -13.21 -2.51
N TYR A 80 6.91 -12.87 -1.57
CA TYR A 80 7.22 -11.98 -0.46
C TYR A 80 7.26 -12.76 0.84
N THR A 81 8.24 -12.47 1.69
CA THR A 81 8.45 -13.14 2.97
C THR A 81 8.01 -12.22 4.10
N LEU A 82 7.24 -12.75 5.05
CA LEU A 82 6.86 -12.05 6.28
C LEU A 82 8.12 -11.51 6.94
N SER A 83 8.14 -10.22 7.25
CA SER A 83 9.34 -9.53 7.72
C SER A 83 8.98 -8.50 8.79
N THR A 84 9.96 -8.21 9.65
CA THR A 84 9.88 -7.10 10.60
C THR A 84 10.74 -5.95 10.09
N TYR A 85 10.20 -4.72 10.17
CA TYR A 85 10.94 -3.51 9.83
C TYR A 85 11.73 -3.01 11.05
N ASN A 86 13.02 -2.76 10.88
CA ASN A 86 13.87 -2.11 11.88
C ASN A 86 14.11 -0.64 11.48
N PRO A 87 13.61 0.34 12.25
CA PRO A 87 13.75 1.76 11.92
C PRO A 87 15.18 2.29 12.10
N ASP A 88 15.99 1.69 12.97
CA ASP A 88 17.34 2.18 13.29
C ASP A 88 18.30 2.04 12.11
N ASN A 89 18.11 1.00 11.30
CA ASN A 89 18.93 0.70 10.14
C ASN A 89 18.14 0.62 8.82
N ARG A 90 16.83 0.88 8.87
CA ARG A 90 15.90 0.88 7.72
C ARG A 90 15.85 -0.44 6.94
N THR A 91 16.05 -1.56 7.63
CA THR A 91 16.08 -2.89 7.01
C THR A 91 14.83 -3.71 7.32
N PHE A 92 14.51 -4.65 6.42
CA PHE A 92 13.51 -5.70 6.66
C PHE A 92 14.23 -6.99 7.00
N THR A 93 13.89 -7.58 8.14
CA THR A 93 14.43 -8.88 8.58
C THR A 93 13.34 -9.93 8.43
N PRO A 94 13.57 -11.02 7.65
CA PRO A 94 12.61 -12.12 7.51
C PRO A 94 12.25 -12.74 8.87
N ASP A 95 10.96 -13.03 9.04
CA ASP A 95 10.47 -13.73 10.22
C ASP A 95 10.94 -15.20 10.21
N PRO A 96 11.35 -15.77 11.36
CA PRO A 96 11.83 -17.16 11.44
C PRO A 96 10.84 -18.21 10.96
N SER A 97 9.54 -17.91 10.90
CA SER A 97 8.51 -18.81 10.36
C SER A 97 8.67 -19.08 8.87
N ASN A 98 9.43 -18.24 8.14
CA ASN A 98 9.53 -18.26 6.68
C ASN A 98 8.14 -18.24 5.99
N THR A 99 7.17 -17.55 6.60
CA THR A 99 5.84 -17.38 6.02
C THR A 99 5.96 -16.57 4.73
N THR A 100 5.45 -17.12 3.63
CA THR A 100 5.49 -16.47 2.32
C THR A 100 4.11 -16.23 1.72
N ILE A 101 4.00 -15.18 0.92
CA ILE A 101 2.85 -14.89 0.07
C ILE A 101 3.29 -14.62 -1.36
N ARG A 102 2.34 -14.60 -2.30
CA ARG A 102 2.58 -14.12 -3.67
C ARG A 102 1.59 -13.01 -4.00
N PHE A 103 2.08 -11.93 -4.61
CA PHE A 103 1.24 -10.79 -4.97
C PHE A 103 1.67 -10.14 -6.28
N GLY A 104 0.74 -10.04 -7.22
CA GLY A 104 0.87 -9.26 -8.46
C GLY A 104 -0.15 -9.63 -9.53
N ILE A 105 0.08 -9.22 -10.78
CA ILE A 105 -0.87 -9.31 -11.90
C ILE A 105 -0.89 -10.73 -12.46
N ASN A 106 -2.10 -11.28 -12.62
CA ASN A 106 -2.30 -12.57 -13.29
C ASN A 106 -2.13 -12.42 -14.81
N GLU A 107 -1.11 -13.07 -15.39
CA GLU A 107 -0.84 -13.04 -16.83
C GLU A 107 -1.54 -14.15 -17.65
N SER A 108 -2.59 -14.79 -17.11
CA SER A 108 -3.40 -15.78 -17.86
C SER A 108 -3.86 -15.22 -19.22
N PRO A 109 -3.92 -16.06 -20.28
CA PRO A 109 -3.84 -15.60 -21.67
C PRO A 109 -4.90 -14.55 -21.99
N ALA A 110 -4.43 -13.47 -22.62
CA ALA A 110 -5.14 -12.24 -22.97
C ALA A 110 -6.51 -12.46 -23.62
N GLY A 111 -7.51 -12.74 -22.79
CA GLY A 111 -8.92 -12.81 -23.16
C GLY A 111 -9.65 -11.72 -22.40
N ASN A 112 -9.55 -10.49 -22.93
CA ASN A 112 -10.11 -9.20 -22.47
C ASN A 112 -9.06 -8.26 -21.84
N SER A 113 -8.57 -7.31 -22.64
CA SER A 113 -7.74 -6.20 -22.15
C SER A 113 -8.55 -5.29 -21.23
N GLY A 114 -7.98 -4.88 -20.09
CA GLY A 114 -8.50 -3.76 -19.29
C GLY A 114 -8.74 -4.02 -17.81
N ALA A 115 -8.48 -5.22 -17.29
CA ALA A 115 -8.52 -5.49 -15.86
C ALA A 115 -7.31 -6.35 -15.47
N GLU A 116 -6.15 -5.71 -15.32
CA GLU A 116 -5.01 -6.28 -14.60
C GLU A 116 -5.44 -6.52 -13.15
N LEU A 117 -6.10 -7.65 -12.90
CA LEU A 117 -6.54 -8.01 -11.57
C LEU A 117 -5.32 -8.54 -10.83
N TYR A 118 -4.77 -7.70 -9.96
CA TYR A 118 -3.85 -8.15 -8.93
C TYR A 118 -4.46 -9.35 -8.20
N GLN A 119 -3.61 -10.27 -7.81
CA GLN A 119 -3.97 -11.44 -7.02
C GLN A 119 -3.05 -11.52 -5.81
N LEU A 120 -3.62 -11.95 -4.70
CA LEU A 120 -2.89 -12.31 -3.49
C LEU A 120 -3.08 -13.80 -3.25
N SER A 121 -1.98 -14.54 -3.14
CA SER A 121 -1.97 -15.93 -2.68
C SER A 121 -1.33 -16.01 -1.30
N MET A 122 -2.12 -16.44 -0.32
CA MET A 122 -1.72 -16.53 1.09
C MET A 122 -2.40 -17.74 1.75
N ALA A 123 -1.65 -18.50 2.56
CA ALA A 123 -2.15 -19.70 3.25
C ALA A 123 -2.88 -20.71 2.33
N GLY A 124 -2.38 -20.89 1.11
CA GLY A 124 -2.97 -21.81 0.11
C GLY A 124 -4.28 -21.33 -0.52
N GLN A 125 -4.72 -20.11 -0.22
CA GLN A 125 -5.90 -19.48 -0.79
C GLN A 125 -5.49 -18.35 -1.74
N GLN A 126 -6.30 -18.13 -2.78
CA GLN A 126 -6.09 -17.08 -3.77
C GLN A 126 -7.23 -16.07 -3.71
N TYR A 127 -6.88 -14.80 -3.61
CA TYR A 127 -7.80 -13.68 -3.48
C TYR A 127 -7.67 -12.77 -4.68
N LYS A 128 -8.78 -12.55 -5.39
CA LYS A 128 -8.87 -11.49 -6.40
C LYS A 128 -8.86 -10.15 -5.72
N CYS A 129 -8.09 -9.21 -6.27
CA CYS A 129 -8.01 -7.86 -5.75
C CYS A 129 -8.93 -6.91 -6.51
N THR A 130 -9.35 -5.82 -5.86
CA THR A 130 -9.99 -4.69 -6.52
C THR A 130 -9.01 -3.99 -7.48
N PRO A 131 -9.48 -3.11 -8.37
CA PRO A 131 -8.57 -2.23 -9.12
C PRO A 131 -7.57 -1.53 -8.20
N TYR A 132 -6.33 -1.44 -8.66
CA TYR A 132 -5.25 -0.81 -7.90
C TYR A 132 -5.42 0.72 -7.89
N THR A 133 -5.29 1.33 -6.72
CA THR A 133 -5.33 2.79 -6.56
C THR A 133 -3.92 3.29 -6.31
N VAL A 134 -3.37 4.05 -7.25
CA VAL A 134 -2.09 4.73 -7.10
C VAL A 134 -2.29 5.96 -6.20
N PHE A 135 -1.44 6.13 -5.20
CA PHE A 135 -1.38 7.39 -4.48
C PHE A 135 -0.69 8.42 -5.37
N ASP A 136 -1.39 9.50 -5.70
CA ASP A 136 -0.80 10.58 -6.48
C ASP A 136 0.27 11.30 -5.62
N PRO A 137 1.57 11.19 -5.96
CA PRO A 137 2.63 11.84 -5.21
C PRO A 137 2.55 13.39 -5.30
N LEU A 138 1.78 13.91 -6.27
CA LEU A 138 1.53 15.33 -6.51
C LEU A 138 0.17 15.80 -5.99
N ALA A 139 -0.68 14.93 -5.44
CA ALA A 139 -1.95 15.33 -4.83
C ALA A 139 -1.79 16.16 -3.54
N LYS A 140 -0.57 16.57 -3.19
CA LYS A 140 -0.35 17.65 -2.23
C LYS A 140 -0.48 19.01 -2.91
N LYS A 141 -1.63 19.64 -2.71
CA LYS A 141 -1.71 20.98 -2.10
C LYS A 141 -3.12 21.31 -1.63
#